data_AF-A0A0R3QV80-F1
#
_entry.id   AF-A0A0R3QV80-F1
#
_cell.length_a   1.000
_cell.length_b   1.000
_cell.length_c   1.000
_cell.angle_alpha   90.00
_cell.angle_beta   90.00
_cell.angle_gamma   90.00
#
_symmetry.space_group_name_H-M   'P 1'
#
loop_
_entity.id
_entity.type
_entity.pdbx_description
1 polymer ?
#
loop_
_entity_poly.entity_id
_entity_poly.type
_entity_poly.pdbx_seq_one_letter_code
_entity_poly.pdbx_strand_id
1 'polypeptide(L)'
;MTGKWSQCTASCDGGHQTRKVYCVESSNDTSGIVVENRKVDDQYCWQTHRPAISRKCNRKSCPKWEKGDWSSCSVTCGKGYRTRQVECQQEGERIDDYACKDTDRPDDSQPCYTGITCPSEFYDC
;
A
#
# COMPACT_ATOMS: atom_id res chain seq x y z
N MET A 1 -29.56 9.46 10.99
CA MET A 1 -29.14 9.39 9.56
C MET A 1 -27.62 9.53 9.46
N THR A 2 -26.97 8.95 8.44
CA THR A 2 -25.52 9.05 8.24
C THR A 2 -25.18 9.63 6.86
N GLY A 3 -24.17 10.50 6.79
CA GLY A 3 -23.60 10.97 5.53
C GLY A 3 -22.69 9.94 4.87
N LYS A 4 -22.23 10.25 3.65
CA LYS A 4 -21.22 9.46 2.96
C LYS A 4 -19.89 9.48 3.73
N TRP A 5 -19.15 8.39 3.61
CA TRP A 5 -17.79 8.32 4.13
C TRP A 5 -16.84 9.21 3.33
N SER A 6 -15.86 9.79 4.00
CA SER A 6 -14.74 10.49 3.38
C SER A 6 -13.86 9.51 2.60
N GLN A 7 -12.91 10.07 1.84
CA GLN A 7 -11.78 9.27 1.38
C GLN A 7 -10.98 8.74 2.58
N CYS A 8 -10.28 7.62 2.36
CA CYS A 8 -9.39 7.06 3.35
C CYS A 8 -8.16 7.96 3.54
N THR A 9 -7.67 8.11 4.76
CA THR A 9 -6.45 8.89 5.06
C THR A 9 -5.17 8.29 4.48
N ALA A 10 -5.18 7.01 4.13
CA ALA A 10 -4.05 6.30 3.54
C ALA A 10 -4.54 5.40 2.41
N SER A 11 -3.74 5.21 1.36
CA SER A 11 -4.05 4.32 0.23
C SER A 11 -3.75 2.84 0.52
N CYS A 12 -2.88 2.57 1.50
CA CYS A 12 -2.42 1.25 1.95
C CYS A 12 -1.89 1.34 3.40
N ASP A 13 -1.43 0.23 3.98
CA ASP A 13 -0.96 0.06 5.37
C ASP A 13 -1.99 0.41 6.46
N GLY A 14 -3.24 0.60 6.08
CA GLY A 14 -4.32 0.97 6.96
C GLY A 14 -4.47 2.48 7.11
N GLY A 15 -5.71 2.93 6.99
CA GLY A 15 -6.11 4.31 7.29
C GLY A 15 -7.50 4.36 7.91
N HIS A 16 -8.01 5.57 8.07
CA HIS A 16 -9.34 5.83 8.58
C HIS A 16 -10.12 6.68 7.60
N GLN A 17 -11.42 6.42 7.52
CA GLN A 17 -12.37 7.30 6.86
C GLN A 17 -13.41 7.72 7.88
N THR A 18 -13.89 8.96 7.74
CA THR A 18 -14.86 9.55 8.67
C THR A 18 -16.15 9.87 7.95
N ARG A 19 -17.26 9.91 8.68
CA ARG A 19 -18.55 10.38 8.14
C ARG A 19 -19.26 11.24 9.17
N LYS A 20 -20.13 12.12 8.67
CA LYS A 20 -21.05 12.87 9.53
C LYS A 20 -22.23 11.97 9.90
N VAL A 21 -22.66 12.08 11.15
CA VAL A 21 -23.84 11.40 11.69
C VAL A 21 -24.76 12.46 12.25
N TYR A 22 -26.05 12.34 11.97
CA TYR A 22 -27.06 13.30 12.39
C TYR A 22 -28.20 12.59 13.11
N CYS A 23 -28.62 13.12 14.25
CA CYS A 23 -29.89 12.76 14.84
C CYS A 23 -31.02 13.25 13.90
N VAL A 24 -31.94 12.34 13.56
CA VAL A 24 -33.10 12.67 12.73
C VAL A 24 -34.34 12.06 13.34
N GLU A 25 -35.43 12.79 13.24
CA GLU A 25 -36.79 12.31 13.48
C GLU A 25 -37.38 11.88 12.14
N SER A 26 -37.88 10.66 12.06
CA SER A 26 -38.50 10.10 10.84
C SER A 26 -40.02 10.24 10.94
N SER A 27 -40.63 10.98 10.02
CA SER A 27 -42.09 11.06 9.91
C SER A 27 -42.61 10.00 8.95
N ASN A 28 -43.65 9.29 9.37
CA ASN A 28 -44.29 8.26 8.56
C ASN A 28 -45.60 8.79 7.96
N ASP A 29 -45.94 8.35 6.75
CA ASP A 29 -47.26 8.57 6.16
C ASP A 29 -48.31 7.74 6.92
N THR A 30 -49.59 8.00 6.65
CA THR A 30 -50.75 7.18 7.02
C THR A 30 -50.60 5.69 6.70
N SER A 31 -49.75 5.34 5.72
CA SER A 31 -49.41 3.95 5.36
C SER A 31 -48.21 3.37 6.13
N GLY A 32 -47.61 4.11 7.07
CA GLY A 32 -46.46 3.68 7.86
C GLY A 32 -45.09 3.80 7.16
N ILE A 33 -45.04 4.41 5.98
CA ILE A 33 -43.81 4.59 5.19
C ILE A 33 -43.11 5.88 5.61
N VAL A 34 -41.80 5.84 5.87
CA VAL A 34 -40.99 7.03 6.17
C VAL A 34 -41.00 7.98 4.98
N VAL A 35 -41.58 9.16 5.15
CA VAL A 35 -41.72 10.19 4.10
C VAL A 35 -40.63 11.24 4.22
N GLU A 36 -40.24 11.59 5.45
CA GLU A 36 -39.27 12.65 5.71
C GLU A 36 -38.34 12.30 6.88
N ASN A 37 -37.12 12.82 6.81
CA ASN A 37 -36.15 12.76 7.90
C ASN A 37 -35.74 14.18 8.28
N ARG A 38 -36.27 14.68 9.40
CA ARG A 38 -35.95 16.01 9.91
C ARG A 38 -34.75 15.93 10.85
N LYS A 39 -33.68 16.68 10.58
CA LYS A 39 -32.54 16.78 11.49
C LYS A 39 -32.96 17.45 12.79
N VAL A 40 -32.70 16.80 13.91
CA VAL A 40 -32.96 17.30 15.26
C VAL A 40 -31.66 17.37 16.06
N ASP A 41 -31.72 17.94 17.26
CA ASP A 41 -30.57 18.02 18.16
C ASP A 41 -30.12 16.63 18.66
N ASP A 42 -28.82 16.45 18.87
CA ASP A 42 -28.25 15.15 19.26
C ASP A 42 -28.80 14.66 20.62
N GLN A 43 -29.30 15.56 21.49
CA GLN A 43 -29.91 15.19 22.77
C GLN A 43 -31.11 14.25 22.62
N TYR A 44 -31.85 14.33 21.50
CA TYR A 44 -33.02 13.47 21.25
C TYR A 44 -32.63 12.03 20.90
N CYS A 45 -31.34 11.79 20.56
CA CYS A 45 -30.81 10.48 20.21
C CYS A 45 -29.99 9.82 21.36
N TRP A 46 -30.01 10.37 22.57
CA TRP A 46 -29.15 9.99 23.70
C TRP A 46 -29.18 8.50 24.10
N GLN A 47 -30.30 7.78 23.89
CA GLN A 47 -30.43 6.34 24.17
C GLN A 47 -30.28 5.45 22.93
N THR A 48 -29.94 6.02 21.77
CA THR A 48 -29.86 5.26 20.52
C THR A 48 -28.45 4.75 20.26
N HIS A 49 -28.35 3.63 19.56
CA HIS A 49 -27.05 3.16 19.05
C HIS A 49 -26.55 4.13 17.97
N ARG A 50 -25.68 5.06 18.38
CA ARG A 50 -25.07 6.03 17.48
C ARG A 50 -24.21 5.30 16.44
N PRO A 51 -24.47 5.51 15.14
CA PRO A 51 -23.65 4.91 14.09
C PRO A 51 -22.18 5.30 14.20
N ALA A 52 -21.28 4.40 13.79
CA ALA A 52 -19.84 4.69 13.80
C ALA A 52 -19.51 5.91 12.93
N ILE A 53 -18.73 6.84 13.48
CA ILE A 53 -18.24 8.05 12.80
C ILE A 53 -16.89 7.85 12.11
N SER A 54 -16.18 6.78 12.45
CA SER A 54 -14.89 6.40 11.91
C SER A 54 -14.88 4.90 11.61
N ARG A 55 -14.25 4.51 10.51
CA ARG A 55 -13.97 3.10 10.21
C ARG A 55 -12.60 2.95 9.57
N LYS A 56 -11.96 1.81 9.83
CA LYS A 56 -10.69 1.43 9.17
C LYS A 56 -10.92 1.20 7.67
N CYS A 57 -9.95 1.58 6.85
CA CYS A 57 -9.91 1.34 5.40
C CYS A 57 -8.50 0.96 4.95
N ASN A 58 -8.38 0.47 3.72
CA ASN A 58 -7.12 0.21 3.02
C ASN A 58 -6.10 -0.58 3.83
N ARG A 59 -6.54 -1.72 4.39
CA ARG A 59 -5.74 -2.56 5.31
C ARG A 59 -4.62 -3.35 4.63
N LYS A 60 -4.60 -3.40 3.31
CA LYS A 60 -3.54 -4.09 2.56
C LYS A 60 -2.23 -3.33 2.72
N SER A 61 -1.14 -4.07 2.83
CA SER A 61 0.19 -3.45 2.94
C SER A 61 0.53 -2.63 1.71
N CYS A 62 1.34 -1.59 1.84
CA CYS A 62 1.81 -0.84 0.69
C CYS A 62 2.74 -1.68 -0.21
N PRO A 63 2.69 -1.46 -1.54
CA PRO A 63 3.65 -2.07 -2.44
C PRO A 63 5.05 -1.52 -2.15
N LYS A 64 6.05 -2.40 -2.17
CA LYS A 64 7.45 -2.04 -1.91
C LYS A 64 8.41 -2.85 -2.76
N TRP A 65 9.57 -2.27 -3.04
CA TRP A 65 10.66 -2.99 -3.70
C TRP A 65 11.25 -4.03 -2.75
N GLU A 66 11.29 -5.26 -3.22
CA GLU A 66 11.99 -6.36 -2.58
C GLU A 66 13.23 -6.75 -3.39
N LYS A 67 14.30 -7.07 -2.67
CA LYS A 67 15.61 -7.41 -3.26
C LYS A 67 15.95 -8.86 -2.95
N GLY A 68 16.32 -9.59 -3.99
CA GLY A 68 16.92 -10.91 -3.84
C GLY A 68 18.39 -10.84 -3.43
N ASP A 69 18.97 -12.02 -3.26
CA ASP A 69 20.40 -12.17 -3.08
C ASP A 69 21.17 -11.78 -4.34
N TRP A 70 22.41 -11.34 -4.14
CA TRP A 70 23.32 -11.10 -5.24
C TRP A 70 23.78 -12.42 -5.86
N SER A 71 23.85 -12.45 -7.19
CA SER A 71 24.49 -13.50 -7.96
C SER A 71 25.97 -13.62 -7.60
N SER A 72 26.57 -14.73 -8.03
CA SER A 72 28.02 -14.81 -8.16
C SER A 72 28.56 -13.70 -9.06
N CYS A 73 29.85 -13.37 -8.88
CA CYS A 73 30.52 -12.41 -9.75
C CYS A 73 30.53 -12.94 -11.20
N SER A 74 30.31 -12.06 -12.16
CA SER A 74 30.26 -12.38 -13.60
C SER A 74 31.56 -12.95 -14.15
N VAL A 75 32.65 -12.80 -13.40
CA VAL A 75 34.00 -13.26 -13.71
C VAL A 75 34.50 -14.12 -12.57
N THR A 76 35.43 -15.02 -12.89
CA THR A 76 36.16 -15.81 -11.90
C THR A 76 37.47 -15.14 -11.49
N CYS A 77 37.94 -14.14 -12.24
CA CYS A 77 39.15 -13.37 -11.98
C CYS A 77 38.90 -11.86 -12.16
N GLY A 78 39.64 -11.04 -11.42
CA GLY A 78 39.67 -9.60 -11.58
C GLY A 78 38.38 -8.92 -11.09
N LYS A 79 38.02 -7.85 -11.81
CA LYS A 79 36.81 -7.06 -11.55
C LYS A 79 35.70 -7.52 -12.47
N GLY A 80 34.49 -7.65 -11.93
CA GLY A 80 33.29 -7.93 -12.70
C GLY A 80 32.07 -7.27 -12.06
N TYR A 81 30.90 -7.82 -12.36
CA TYR A 81 29.63 -7.36 -11.80
C TYR A 81 28.84 -8.54 -11.23
N ARG A 82 27.99 -8.26 -10.26
CA ARG A 82 26.97 -9.19 -9.78
C ARG A 82 25.62 -8.52 -9.85
N THR A 83 24.59 -9.31 -10.16
CA THR A 83 23.22 -8.83 -10.31
C THR A 83 22.34 -9.42 -9.22
N ARG A 84 21.18 -8.82 -8.97
CA ARG A 84 20.15 -9.39 -8.09
C ARG A 84 18.78 -9.13 -8.69
N GLN A 85 17.80 -9.92 -8.27
CA GLN A 85 16.40 -9.60 -8.58
C GLN A 85 15.94 -8.41 -7.74
N VAL A 86 15.23 -7.48 -8.38
CA VAL A 86 14.56 -6.35 -7.74
C VAL A 86 13.14 -6.31 -8.29
N GLU A 87 12.16 -6.53 -7.42
CA GLU A 87 10.77 -6.73 -7.82
C GLU A 87 9.84 -5.92 -6.92
N CYS A 88 8.78 -5.35 -7.48
CA CYS A 88 7.73 -4.73 -6.69
C CYS A 88 6.83 -5.82 -6.11
N GLN A 89 6.67 -5.83 -4.78
CA GLN A 89 5.84 -6.81 -4.09
C GLN A 89 4.80 -6.13 -3.20
N GLN A 90 3.62 -6.75 -3.09
CA GLN A 90 2.58 -6.39 -2.14
C GLN A 90 2.06 -7.66 -1.47
N GLU A 91 2.02 -7.67 -0.13
CA GLU A 91 1.59 -8.85 0.65
C GLU A 91 2.39 -10.14 0.35
N GLY A 92 3.64 -9.99 -0.10
CA GLY A 92 4.53 -11.11 -0.46
C GLY A 92 4.37 -11.63 -1.89
N GLU A 93 3.48 -11.04 -2.68
CA GLU A 93 3.28 -11.39 -4.09
C GLU A 93 3.93 -10.35 -5.00
N ARG A 94 4.57 -10.81 -6.09
CA ARG A 94 5.08 -9.94 -7.15
C ARG A 94 3.93 -9.29 -7.90
N ILE A 95 4.00 -7.97 -8.04
CA ILE A 95 3.03 -7.15 -8.79
C ILE A 95 3.75 -6.33 -9.87
N ASP A 96 3.01 -5.47 -10.57
CA ASP A 96 3.57 -4.57 -11.58
C ASP A 96 4.51 -3.52 -10.96
N ASP A 97 5.68 -3.33 -11.55
CA ASP A 97 6.71 -2.37 -11.12
C ASP A 97 6.15 -0.93 -10.96
N TYR A 98 5.13 -0.56 -11.75
CA TYR A 98 4.49 0.76 -11.68
C TYR A 98 3.84 1.03 -10.31
N ALA A 99 3.47 0.00 -9.54
CA ALA A 99 2.92 0.17 -8.20
C ALA A 99 3.95 0.69 -7.19
N CYS A 100 5.24 0.47 -7.42
CA CYS A 100 6.35 0.94 -6.58
C CYS A 100 7.05 2.19 -7.16
N LYS A 101 6.53 2.78 -8.24
CA LYS A 101 7.20 3.87 -8.98
C LYS A 101 7.52 5.12 -8.14
N ASP A 102 6.72 5.37 -7.10
CA ASP A 102 6.85 6.54 -6.23
C ASP A 102 7.78 6.25 -5.03
N THR A 103 8.49 5.12 -5.05
CA THR A 103 9.47 4.69 -4.05
C THR A 103 10.84 4.43 -4.68
N ASP A 104 11.90 4.55 -3.89
CA ASP A 104 13.27 4.37 -4.39
C ASP A 104 13.55 2.91 -4.78
N ARG A 105 13.75 2.67 -6.08
CA ARG A 105 14.13 1.35 -6.62
C ARG A 105 15.58 1.04 -6.25
N PRO A 106 15.85 -0.07 -5.53
CA PRO A 106 17.23 -0.49 -5.26
C PRO A 106 17.97 -0.89 -6.54
N ASP A 107 19.30 -0.74 -6.55
CA ASP A 107 20.13 -1.18 -7.68
C ASP A 107 20.00 -2.69 -7.93
N ASP A 108 19.89 -3.10 -9.18
CA ASP A 108 19.89 -4.52 -9.58
C ASP A 108 21.28 -5.02 -9.99
N SER A 109 22.28 -4.13 -10.07
CA SER A 109 23.66 -4.47 -10.42
C SER A 109 24.66 -3.73 -9.54
N GLN A 110 25.79 -4.38 -9.24
CA GLN A 110 26.91 -3.72 -8.55
C GLN A 110 28.25 -4.36 -8.93
N PRO A 111 29.38 -3.63 -8.82
CA PRO A 111 30.69 -4.20 -9.04
C PRO A 111 31.05 -5.28 -8.01
N CYS A 112 31.88 -6.23 -8.43
CA CYS A 112 32.50 -7.23 -7.57
C CYS A 112 33.98 -7.42 -7.93
N TYR A 113 34.76 -7.88 -6.96
CA TYR A 113 36.17 -8.20 -7.13
C TYR A 113 36.45 -9.58 -6.54
N THR A 114 37.02 -10.48 -7.34
CA THR A 114 37.24 -11.87 -6.92
C THR A 114 38.53 -12.07 -6.13
N GLY A 115 39.43 -11.08 -6.12
CA GLY A 115 40.77 -11.22 -5.54
C GLY A 115 41.72 -12.11 -6.36
N ILE A 116 41.24 -12.73 -7.43
CA ILE A 116 42.04 -13.58 -8.32
C ILE A 116 42.55 -12.73 -9.48
N THR A 117 43.86 -12.73 -9.76
CA THR A 117 44.39 -12.04 -10.95
C THR A 117 44.02 -12.81 -12.21
N CYS A 118 43.49 -12.13 -13.22
CA CYS A 118 43.23 -12.78 -14.50
C CYS A 118 44.55 -13.16 -15.17
N PRO A 119 44.65 -14.39 -15.72
CA PRO A 119 45.71 -14.68 -16.67
C PRO A 119 45.60 -13.67 -17.80
N SER A 120 46.63 -12.87 -18.03
CA SER A 120 46.78 -12.21 -19.32
C SER A 120 46.93 -13.33 -20.33
N GLU A 121 46.01 -13.44 -21.30
CA GLU A 121 46.19 -14.39 -22.39
C GLU A 121 47.56 -14.13 -23.01
N PHE A 122 48.49 -15.08 -22.83
CA PHE A 122 49.71 -15.16 -23.60
C PHE A 122 49.30 -15.54 -25.03
N TYR A 123 48.87 -14.54 -25.80
CA TYR A 123 49.05 -14.57 -27.25
C TYR A 123 50.54 -14.30 -27.53
N ASP A 124 51.39 -15.29 -27.30
CA ASP A 124 52.66 -15.33 -28.03
C ASP A 124 52.38 -16.02 -29.36
N CYS A 125 52.62 -15.28 -30.45
CA CYS A 125 52.61 -15.77 -31.83
C CYS A 125 53.83 -16.64 -32.13
#